data_AF-A0A536VVL2-F1
#
_entry.id   AF-A0A536VVL2-F1
#
_cell.length_a   1.000
_cell.length_b   1.000
_cell.length_c   1.000
_cell.angle_alpha   90.00
_cell.angle_beta   90.00
_cell.angle_gamma   90.00
#
_symmetry.space_group_name_H-M   'P 1'
#
loop_
_entity.id
_entity.type
_entity.pdbx_description
1 polymer ?
#
loop_
_entity_poly.entity_id
_entity_poly.type
_entity_poly.pdbx_seq_one_letter_code
_entity_poly.pdbx_strand_id
1 'polypeptide(L)'
;GRAVPRGASRVALDERGRELGTAGFARWLAAQRRDGRDTAFLIGGADGLAPATKSGAELVLRLSAMTLPHGLARVLLAEQLYRASSILHNHPYHRE
;
A
#
# COMPACT_ATOMS: atom_id res chain seq x y z
N GLY A 1 11.97 5.75 -16.02
CA GLY A 1 12.51 4.40 -15.75
C GLY A 1 11.38 3.43 -15.53
N ARG A 2 11.40 2.31 -16.25
CA ARG A 2 10.34 1.30 -16.45
C ARG A 2 10.13 0.41 -15.20
N ALA A 3 9.81 1.01 -14.05
CA ALA A 3 9.72 0.28 -12.78
C ALA A 3 8.33 -0.32 -12.50
N VAL A 4 7.27 0.24 -13.10
CA VAL A 4 5.89 -0.23 -12.91
C VAL A 4 5.48 -1.12 -14.09
N PRO A 5 5.02 -2.36 -13.86
CA PRO A 5 4.48 -3.21 -14.93
C PRO A 5 3.34 -2.51 -15.68
N ARG A 6 3.25 -2.75 -16.99
CA ARG A 6 2.15 -2.19 -17.78
C ARG A 6 0.83 -2.76 -17.29
N GLY A 7 -0.16 -1.89 -17.07
CA GLY A 7 -1.49 -2.28 -16.60
C GLY A 7 -1.59 -2.54 -15.09
N ALA A 8 -0.50 -2.43 -14.32
CA ALA A 8 -0.56 -2.60 -12.87
C ALA A 8 -1.45 -1.55 -12.20
N SER A 9 -2.22 -1.97 -11.20
CA SER A 9 -2.89 -1.07 -10.26
C SER A 9 -1.83 -0.34 -9.44
N ARG A 10 -1.85 1.00 -9.48
CA ARG A 10 -0.84 1.83 -8.81
C ARG A 10 -1.37 2.33 -7.48
N VAL A 11 -0.60 2.09 -6.41
CA VAL A 11 -0.88 2.59 -5.07
C VAL A 11 0.24 3.53 -4.64
N ALA A 12 -0.06 4.81 -4.47
CA ALA A 12 0.91 5.78 -4.00
C ALA A 12 0.89 5.88 -2.47
N LEU A 13 2.06 5.87 -1.83
CA LEU A 13 2.16 6.09 -0.39
C LEU A 13 2.40 7.58 -0.11
N ASP A 14 1.52 8.17 0.68
CA ASP A 14 1.53 9.59 1.03
C ASP A 14 0.86 9.80 2.41
N GLU A 15 1.46 10.64 3.25
CA GLU A 15 0.95 10.97 4.59
C GLU A 15 -0.40 11.71 4.56
N ARG A 16 -0.80 12.25 3.40
CA ARG A 16 -2.09 12.90 3.14
C ARG A 16 -3.09 11.98 2.43
N GLY A 17 -2.73 10.72 2.25
CA GLY A 17 -3.58 9.71 1.61
C GLY A 17 -4.78 9.29 2.46
N ARG A 18 -5.56 8.36 1.91
CA ARG A 18 -6.63 7.68 2.63
C ARG A 18 -6.05 6.80 3.72
N GLU A 19 -6.59 6.93 4.91
CA GLU A 19 -6.29 6.05 6.03
C GLU A 19 -7.14 4.78 5.96
N LEU A 20 -6.50 3.62 6.10
CA LEU A 20 -7.17 2.33 6.19
C LEU A 20 -6.67 1.63 7.46
N GLY A 21 -7.60 1.25 8.35
CA GLY A 21 -7.29 0.29 9.40
C GLY A 21 -7.01 -1.10 8.81
N THR A 22 -6.38 -1.99 9.58
CA THR A 22 -5.95 -3.32 9.14
C THR A 22 -7.04 -4.11 8.42
N ALA A 23 -8.26 -4.17 8.96
CA ALA A 23 -9.37 -4.89 8.35
C ALA A 23 -9.81 -4.24 7.01
N GLY A 24 -9.78 -2.91 6.93
CA GLY A 24 -10.06 -2.18 5.68
C GLY A 24 -9.00 -2.43 4.63
N PHE A 25 -7.73 -2.46 5.03
CA PHE A 25 -6.61 -2.78 4.14
C PHE A 25 -6.68 -4.23 3.64
N ALA A 26 -7.04 -5.20 4.49
CA ALA A 26 -7.26 -6.59 4.08
C ALA A 26 -8.41 -6.73 3.08
N ARG A 27 -9.55 -6.06 3.31
CA ARG A 27 -10.67 -6.05 2.33
C ARG A 27 -10.27 -5.45 1.00
N TRP A 28 -9.52 -4.34 1.02
CA TRP A 28 -9.00 -3.71 -0.18
C TRP A 28 -8.04 -4.65 -0.93
N LEU A 29 -7.11 -5.29 -0.22
CA LEU A 29 -6.16 -6.25 -0.79
C LEU A 29 -6.89 -7.46 -1.43
N ALA A 30 -7.94 -7.97 -0.79
CA ALA A 30 -8.78 -9.02 -1.36
C ALA A 30 -9.48 -8.59 -2.66
N ALA A 31 -9.90 -7.33 -2.74
CA ALA A 31 -10.48 -6.78 -3.97
C ALA A 31 -9.45 -6.69 -5.10
N GLN A 32 -8.21 -6.24 -4.80
CA GLN A 32 -7.14 -6.22 -5.80
C GLN A 32 -6.76 -7.62 -6.29
N ARG A 33 -6.74 -8.62 -5.39
CA ARG A 33 -6.51 -10.02 -5.80
C ARG A 33 -7.59 -10.53 -6.76
N ARG A 34 -8.85 -10.14 -6.58
CA ARG A 34 -9.95 -10.50 -7.49
C ARG A 34 -9.88 -9.78 -8.85
N ASP A 35 -9.39 -8.55 -8.86
CA ASP A 35 -9.17 -7.77 -10.09
C ASP A 35 -8.05 -8.37 -10.97
N GLY A 36 -7.11 -9.11 -10.38
CA GLY A 36 -6.14 -9.94 -11.10
C GLY A 36 -4.99 -9.18 -11.75
N ARG A 37 -4.98 -7.84 -11.70
CA ARG A 37 -3.85 -7.01 -12.12
C ARG A 37 -2.76 -7.02 -11.06
N ASP A 38 -1.50 -6.91 -11.50
CA ASP A 38 -0.38 -6.65 -10.60
C ASP A 38 -0.64 -5.37 -9.79
N THR A 39 -0.28 -5.37 -8.51
CA THR A 39 -0.37 -4.18 -7.65
C THR A 39 1.03 -3.62 -7.39
N ALA A 40 1.27 -2.38 -7.77
CA ALA A 40 2.53 -1.68 -7.58
C ALA A 40 2.41 -0.60 -6.51
N PHE A 41 3.07 -0.81 -5.37
CA PHE A 41 3.19 0.20 -4.31
C PHE A 41 4.35 1.15 -4.61
N LEU A 42 4.06 2.43 -4.67
CA LEU A 42 5.01 3.50 -4.98
C LEU A 42 5.40 4.19 -3.68
N ILE A 43 6.71 4.18 -3.37
CA ILE A 43 7.27 4.83 -2.19
C ILE A 43 8.27 5.88 -2.66
N GLY A 44 8.09 7.11 -2.20
CA GLY A 44 8.95 8.24 -2.52
C GLY A 44 10.30 8.20 -1.80
N GLY A 45 11.23 9.03 -2.27
CA GLY A 45 12.50 9.30 -1.58
C GLY A 45 12.32 10.30 -0.44
N ALA A 46 13.38 11.03 -0.09
CA ALA A 46 13.35 12.06 0.94
C ALA A 46 12.30 13.16 0.66
N ASP A 47 12.14 13.54 -0.60
CA ASP A 47 11.17 14.57 -1.03
C ASP A 47 9.76 14.01 -1.30
N GLY A 48 9.52 12.73 -0.98
CA GLY A 48 8.27 12.04 -1.28
C GLY A 48 8.11 11.69 -2.75
N LEU A 49 6.85 11.52 -3.19
CA LEU A 49 6.51 11.23 -4.58
C LEU A 49 6.23 12.53 -5.33
N ALA A 50 6.79 12.66 -6.54
CA ALA A 50 6.43 13.75 -7.45
C ALA A 50 4.91 13.73 -7.73
N PRO A 51 4.24 14.89 -7.87
CA PRO A 51 2.81 14.95 -8.15
C PRO A 51 2.39 14.12 -9.38
N ALA A 52 3.22 14.14 -10.43
CA ALA A 52 3.00 13.34 -11.64
C ALA A 52 3.01 11.82 -11.37
N THR A 53 3.80 11.35 -10.39
CA THR A 53 3.86 9.93 -9.99
C THR A 53 2.61 9.51 -9.22
N LYS A 54 2.04 10.42 -8.42
CA LYS A 54 0.77 10.21 -7.71
C LYS A 54 -0.43 10.26 -8.66
N SER A 55 -0.31 11.04 -9.75
CA SER A 55 -1.38 11.20 -10.73
C SER A 55 -1.76 9.86 -11.38
N GLY A 56 -3.04 9.51 -11.24
CA GLY A 56 -3.63 8.26 -11.71
C GLY A 56 -3.28 7.03 -10.88
N ALA A 57 -2.76 7.19 -9.65
CA ALA A 57 -2.80 6.11 -8.66
C ALA A 57 -4.27 5.83 -8.32
N GLU A 58 -4.65 4.56 -8.29
CA GLU A 58 -6.01 4.13 -7.95
C GLU A 58 -6.29 4.28 -6.45
N LEU A 59 -5.23 4.25 -5.66
CA LEU A 59 -5.26 4.55 -4.24
C LEU A 59 -4.04 5.39 -3.85
N VAL A 60 -4.27 6.46 -3.10
CA VAL A 60 -3.24 7.12 -2.31
C VAL A 60 -3.43 6.65 -0.86
N LEU A 61 -2.50 5.84 -0.36
CA LEU A 61 -2.58 5.19 0.95
C LEU A 61 -1.73 5.94 1.97
N ARG A 62 -2.33 6.22 3.12
CA ARG A 62 -1.65 6.74 4.31
C ARG A 62 -1.31 5.61 5.26
N LEU A 63 -0.02 5.46 5.58
CA LEU A 63 0.46 4.50 6.59
C LEU A 63 0.42 5.09 8.02
N SER A 64 0.57 6.40 8.14
CA SER A 64 0.57 7.10 9.42
C SER A 64 0.21 8.57 9.22
N ALA A 65 -0.27 9.20 10.29
CA ALA A 65 -0.41 10.65 10.35
C ALA A 65 0.91 11.38 10.52
N MET A 66 1.95 10.67 10.96
CA MET A 66 3.30 11.21 11.09
C MET A 66 4.07 11.03 9.78
N THR A 67 5.00 11.95 9.53
CA THR A 67 5.99 11.79 8.46
C THR A 67 6.95 10.66 8.82
N LEU A 68 7.00 9.63 7.97
CA LEU A 68 7.85 8.46 8.17
C LEU A 68 9.05 8.51 7.22
N PRO A 69 10.28 8.20 7.69
CA PRO A 69 11.40 7.96 6.78
C PRO A 69 11.03 6.86 5.78
N HIS A 70 11.37 7.05 4.50
CA HIS A 70 11.03 6.11 3.42
C HIS A 70 11.51 4.65 3.67
N GLY A 71 12.60 4.47 4.43
CA GLY A 71 13.05 3.16 4.92
C GLY A 71 12.03 2.50 5.86
N LEU A 72 11.54 3.23 6.85
CA LEU A 72 10.54 2.74 7.80
C LEU A 72 9.18 2.53 7.13
N ALA A 73 8.79 3.40 6.20
CA ALA A 73 7.56 3.24 5.43
C ALA A 73 7.54 1.92 4.64
N ARG A 74 8.68 1.48 4.09
CA ARG A 74 8.82 0.17 3.41
C ARG A 74 8.57 -0.99 4.37
N VAL A 75 9.18 -0.95 5.56
CA VAL A 75 9.03 -2.00 6.57
C VAL A 75 7.59 -2.09 7.06
N LEU A 76 6.97 -0.95 7.36
CA LEU A 76 5.57 -0.90 7.81
C LEU A 76 4.61 -1.39 6.73
N LEU A 77 4.80 -1.00 5.46
CA LEU A 77 4.00 -1.53 4.37
C LEU A 77 4.13 -3.05 4.26
N ALA A 78 5.35 -3.59 4.32
CA ALA A 78 5.58 -5.03 4.22
C ALA A 78 4.90 -5.80 5.37
N GLU A 79 4.99 -5.29 6.59
CA GLU A 79 4.32 -5.85 7.76
C GLU A 79 2.79 -5.82 7.60
N GLN A 80 2.22 -4.70 7.15
CA GLN A 80 0.78 -4.58 6.94
C GLN A 80 0.27 -5.48 5.81
N LEU A 81 1.07 -5.68 4.75
CA LEU A 81 0.76 -6.64 3.68
C LEU A 81 0.75 -8.08 4.22
N TYR A 82 1.75 -8.44 5.04
CA TYR A 82 1.80 -9.74 5.70
C TYR A 82 0.60 -9.95 6.65
N ARG A 83 0.29 -8.94 7.47
CA ARG A 83 -0.85 -8.96 8.40
C ARG A 83 -2.17 -9.10 7.65
N ALA A 84 -2.41 -8.27 6.64
CA ALA A 84 -3.60 -8.35 5.80
C ALA A 84 -3.70 -9.72 5.10
N SER A 85 -2.60 -10.24 4.57
CA SER A 85 -2.58 -11.59 3.98
C SER A 85 -2.90 -12.67 5.01
N SER A 86 -2.43 -12.52 6.25
CA SER A 86 -2.73 -13.46 7.35
C SER A 86 -4.22 -13.48 7.70
N ILE A 87 -4.89 -12.31 7.71
CA ILE A 87 -6.37 -12.23 7.83
C ILE A 87 -7.03 -13.04 6.72
N LEU A 88 -6.61 -12.81 5.46
CA LEU A 88 -7.27 -13.39 4.29
C LEU A 88 -7.14 -14.91 4.19
N HIS A 89 -6.08 -15.48 4.77
CA HIS A 89 -5.87 -16.93 4.82
C HIS A 89 -6.30 -17.58 6.13
N ASN A 90 -7.01 -16.83 6.99
CA ASN A 90 -7.47 -17.29 8.30
C ASN A 90 -6.32 -17.86 9.16
N HIS A 91 -5.10 -17.31 9.02
CA HIS A 91 -3.93 -17.82 9.73
C HIS A 91 -3.98 -17.38 11.21
N PRO A 92 -3.55 -18.22 12.19
CA PRO A 92 -3.70 -17.97 13.63
C PRO A 92 -3.02 -16.71 14.21
N TYR A 93 -2.39 -15.88 13.37
CA TYR A 93 -1.69 -14.66 13.80
C TYR A 93 -2.67 -13.54 14.22
N HIS A 94 -3.97 -13.67 13.91
CA HIS A 94 -5.00 -12.78 14.44
C HIS A 94 -5.44 -13.21 15.84
N ARG A 95 -4.78 -12.61 16.85
CA ARG A 95 -5.44 -12.32 18.12
C ARG A 95 -5.83 -10.84 18.04
N GLU A 96 -7.11 -10.55 18.14
CA GLU A 96 -7.65 -9.18 18.17
C GLU A 96 -7.02 -8.33 19.27
#